data_AF-A0A1X1FHB6-F1
#
_entry.id   AF-A0A1X1FHB6-F1
#
_cell.length_a   1.000
_cell.length_b   1.000
_cell.length_c   1.000
_cell.angle_alpha   90.00
_cell.angle_beta   90.00
_cell.angle_gamma   90.00
#
_symmetry.space_group_name_H-M   'P 1'
#
loop_
_entity.id
_entity.type
_entity.pdbx_description
1 polymer ?
#
loop_
_entity_poly.entity_id
_entity_poly.type
_entity_poly.pdbx_seq_one_letter_code
_entity_poly.pdbx_strand_id
1 'polypeptide(L)'
;MKKMRLFILALVVIFGVQLTALPAQAHASSATTPKALRGTWFEYRGSGKFNVIKITPHRVSYNGRSYTPSKKADRKLQVNKWGSWYLFNKSKSPSKDLGQYKTTKKLINGSYKKVLVKYHGIGTYHVFPSHKYEHRYSYKVLD
;
A
#
# COMPACT_ATOMS: atom_id res chain seq x y z
N MET A 1 -25.00 -9.80 53.81
CA MET A 1 -24.32 -9.92 52.50
C MET A 1 -25.28 -10.36 51.37
N LYS A 2 -26.39 -9.64 51.14
CA LYS A 2 -27.36 -9.95 50.06
C LYS A 2 -27.61 -8.79 49.09
N LYS A 3 -27.15 -7.57 49.44
CA LYS A 3 -27.34 -6.36 48.61
C LYS A 3 -26.18 -6.07 47.63
N MET A 4 -25.06 -6.78 47.74
CA MET A 4 -23.88 -6.62 46.86
C MET A 4 -23.88 -7.58 45.66
N ARG A 5 -24.85 -8.49 45.57
CA ARG A 5 -25.03 -9.39 44.41
C ARG A 5 -25.96 -8.82 43.34
N LEU A 6 -26.81 -7.83 43.68
CA LEU A 6 -27.70 -7.19 42.70
C LEU A 6 -26.98 -6.15 41.82
N PHE A 7 -25.93 -5.49 42.33
CA PHE A 7 -25.20 -4.48 41.57
C PHE A 7 -24.32 -5.05 40.45
N ILE A 8 -23.91 -6.32 40.55
CA ILE A 8 -23.09 -6.97 39.52
C ILE A 8 -23.98 -7.48 38.36
N LEU A 9 -25.25 -7.80 38.61
CA LEU A 9 -26.17 -8.24 37.55
C LEU A 9 -26.72 -7.07 36.70
N ALA A 10 -26.79 -5.85 37.25
CA ALA A 10 -27.33 -4.69 36.54
C ALA A 10 -26.34 -4.07 35.53
N LEU A 11 -25.03 -4.30 35.70
CA LEU A 11 -24.01 -3.80 34.75
C LEU A 11 -23.87 -4.67 33.49
N VAL A 12 -24.35 -5.91 33.50
CA VAL A 12 -24.27 -6.83 32.36
C VAL A 12 -25.37 -6.56 31.32
N VAL A 13 -26.46 -5.89 31.71
CA VAL A 13 -27.57 -5.59 30.79
C VAL A 13 -27.34 -4.31 29.97
N ILE A 14 -26.51 -3.38 30.44
CA ILE A 14 -26.21 -2.12 29.71
C ILE A 14 -25.19 -2.34 28.58
N PHE A 15 -24.40 -3.42 28.64
CA PHE A 15 -23.49 -3.83 27.55
C PHE A 15 -24.10 -4.92 26.65
N GLY A 16 -25.43 -5.08 26.69
CA GLY A 16 -26.18 -5.95 25.81
C GLY A 16 -26.23 -5.39 24.38
N VAL A 17 -25.41 -5.98 23.51
CA VAL A 17 -25.64 -6.08 22.06
C VAL A 17 -25.67 -4.75 21.30
N GLN A 18 -24.47 -4.21 21.03
CA GLN A 18 -24.21 -3.60 19.73
C GLN A 18 -22.88 -4.11 19.18
N LEU A 19 -22.81 -5.43 18.95
CA LEU A 19 -22.03 -5.94 17.82
C LEU A 19 -22.78 -5.57 16.54
N THR A 20 -22.85 -4.26 16.23
CA THR A 20 -23.11 -3.87 14.85
C THR A 20 -21.92 -4.44 14.08
N ALA A 21 -22.18 -5.49 13.29
CA ALA A 21 -21.27 -5.89 12.26
C ALA A 21 -21.01 -4.63 11.43
N LEU A 22 -19.86 -3.97 11.69
CA LEU A 22 -19.37 -2.92 10.82
C LEU A 22 -19.45 -3.52 9.42
N PRO A 23 -20.16 -2.91 8.47
CA PRO A 23 -20.22 -3.45 7.13
C PRO A 23 -18.76 -3.56 6.70
N ALA A 24 -18.28 -4.79 6.54
CA ALA A 24 -16.97 -5.04 5.98
C ALA A 24 -17.05 -4.43 4.59
N GLN A 25 -16.57 -3.19 4.44
CA GLN A 25 -16.50 -2.50 3.17
C GLN A 25 -15.56 -3.35 2.32
N ALA A 26 -16.16 -4.26 1.54
CA ALA A 26 -15.46 -5.07 0.60
C ALA A 26 -14.91 -4.12 -0.45
N HIS A 27 -13.67 -3.66 -0.25
CA HIS A 27 -12.96 -2.91 -1.27
C HIS A 27 -12.83 -3.80 -2.50
N ALA A 28 -13.58 -3.47 -3.55
CA ALA A 28 -13.56 -4.20 -4.79
C ALA A 28 -12.14 -4.21 -5.36
N SER A 29 -11.60 -5.41 -5.59
CA SER A 29 -10.31 -5.56 -6.24
C SER A 29 -10.46 -5.36 -7.75
N SER A 30 -9.76 -4.40 -8.32
CA SER A 30 -9.73 -4.17 -9.76
C SER A 30 -8.55 -4.89 -10.41
N ALA A 31 -8.77 -5.39 -11.62
CA ALA A 31 -7.73 -5.86 -12.53
C ALA A 31 -7.01 -4.70 -13.26
N THR A 32 -7.45 -3.47 -13.03
CA THR A 32 -6.94 -2.27 -13.72
C THR A 32 -6.23 -1.35 -12.74
N THR A 33 -5.00 -0.95 -13.07
CA THR A 33 -4.22 -0.01 -12.26
C THR A 33 -4.77 1.42 -12.39
N PRO A 34 -4.70 2.25 -11.34
CA PRO A 34 -5.20 3.61 -11.38
C PRO A 34 -4.34 4.47 -12.32
N LYS A 35 -4.98 5.31 -13.14
CA LYS A 35 -4.29 6.22 -14.09
C LYS A 35 -3.18 7.03 -13.41
N ALA A 36 -3.42 7.51 -12.19
CA ALA A 36 -2.47 8.31 -11.43
C ALA A 36 -1.11 7.63 -11.21
N LEU A 37 -1.10 6.30 -11.01
CA LEU A 37 0.11 5.52 -10.71
C LEU A 37 0.86 5.04 -11.96
N ARG A 38 0.23 5.10 -13.13
CA ARG A 38 0.82 4.59 -14.37
C ARG A 38 2.07 5.39 -14.75
N GLY A 39 3.06 4.70 -15.30
CA GLY A 39 4.37 5.27 -15.64
C GLY A 39 5.52 4.31 -15.39
N THR A 40 6.73 4.80 -15.62
CA THR A 40 7.98 4.14 -15.25
C THR A 40 8.63 4.96 -14.15
N TRP A 41 9.07 4.29 -13.10
CA TRP A 41 9.54 4.90 -11.86
C TRP A 41 10.87 4.29 -11.44
N PHE A 42 11.78 5.13 -10.97
CA PHE A 42 13.18 4.74 -10.72
C PHE A 42 13.56 5.05 -9.27
N GLU A 43 14.21 4.13 -8.57
CA GLU A 43 14.85 4.41 -7.27
C GLU A 43 16.33 4.06 -7.38
N TYR A 44 17.20 5.02 -7.08
CA TYR A 44 18.64 4.78 -7.09
C TYR A 44 19.06 3.84 -5.96
N ARG A 45 19.94 2.89 -6.30
CA ARG A 45 20.45 1.85 -5.40
C ARG A 45 21.94 1.99 -5.09
N GLY A 46 22.59 3.04 -5.60
CA GLY A 46 24.04 3.19 -5.56
C GLY A 46 24.71 2.58 -6.79
N SER A 47 25.95 3.02 -7.07
CA SER A 47 26.83 2.47 -8.12
C SER A 47 26.17 2.40 -9.50
N GLY A 48 25.42 3.43 -9.90
CA GLY A 48 24.74 3.49 -11.21
C GLY A 48 23.54 2.54 -11.35
N LYS A 49 23.14 1.82 -10.29
CA LYS A 49 22.04 0.84 -10.33
C LYS A 49 20.72 1.45 -9.89
N PHE A 50 19.63 0.96 -10.48
CA PHE A 50 18.27 1.43 -10.21
C PHE A 50 17.30 0.28 -10.00
N ASN A 51 16.43 0.43 -9.02
CA ASN A 51 15.15 -0.28 -9.02
C ASN A 51 14.21 0.41 -10.00
N VAL A 52 13.49 -0.37 -10.80
CA VAL A 52 12.55 0.11 -11.80
C VAL A 52 11.18 -0.51 -11.57
N ILE A 53 10.17 0.35 -11.44
CA ILE A 53 8.76 -0.04 -11.39
C ILE A 53 8.07 0.48 -12.65
N LYS A 54 7.43 -0.40 -13.42
CA LYS A 54 6.60 -0.02 -14.56
C LYS A 54 5.15 -0.40 -14.31
N ILE A 55 4.25 0.58 -14.34
CA ILE A 55 2.82 0.42 -14.10
C ILE A 55 2.07 0.81 -15.37
N THR A 56 1.32 -0.14 -15.93
CA THR A 56 0.41 0.05 -17.07
C THR A 56 -1.00 -0.41 -16.67
N PRO A 57 -2.03 -0.19 -17.50
CA PRO A 57 -3.41 -0.50 -17.12
C PRO A 57 -3.60 -1.91 -16.55
N HIS A 58 -2.95 -2.93 -17.11
CA HIS A 58 -3.12 -4.33 -16.71
C HIS A 58 -1.81 -5.03 -16.37
N ARG A 59 -0.76 -4.27 -16.05
CA ARG A 59 0.54 -4.84 -15.68
C ARG A 59 1.27 -3.95 -14.68
N VAL A 60 1.88 -4.59 -13.69
CA VAL A 60 2.91 -3.98 -12.84
C VAL A 60 4.18 -4.80 -13.00
N SER A 61 5.33 -4.17 -13.15
CA SER A 61 6.63 -4.84 -13.26
C SER A 61 7.63 -4.23 -12.29
N TYR A 62 8.38 -5.07 -11.57
CA TYR A 62 9.48 -4.68 -10.68
C TYR A 62 10.76 -5.32 -11.20
N ASN A 63 11.73 -4.52 -11.64
CA ASN A 63 13.01 -5.02 -12.18
C ASN A 63 12.82 -6.15 -13.22
N GLY A 64 11.80 -6.03 -14.07
CA GLY A 64 11.43 -7.04 -15.08
C GLY A 64 10.41 -8.09 -14.62
N ARG A 65 10.29 -8.36 -13.32
CA ARG A 65 9.29 -9.30 -12.78
C ARG A 65 7.88 -8.72 -12.89
N SER A 66 7.07 -9.30 -13.76
CA SER A 66 5.73 -8.80 -14.12
C SER A 66 4.57 -9.51 -13.42
N TYR A 67 3.56 -8.72 -13.06
CA TYR A 67 2.29 -9.08 -12.42
C TYR A 67 1.14 -8.65 -13.34
N THR A 68 0.21 -9.55 -13.64
CA THR A 68 -0.93 -9.28 -14.54
C THR A 68 -2.20 -9.97 -14.02
N PRO A 69 -3.40 -9.50 -14.39
CA PRO A 69 -4.66 -10.10 -13.92
C PRO A 69 -4.84 -11.58 -14.31
N SER A 70 -4.25 -11.98 -15.45
CA SER A 70 -4.30 -13.35 -15.97
C SER A 70 -3.34 -14.33 -15.29
N LYS A 71 -2.34 -13.84 -14.56
CA LYS A 71 -1.43 -14.71 -13.81
C LYS A 71 -2.14 -15.30 -12.58
N LYS A 72 -1.58 -16.39 -12.07
CA LYS A 72 -2.08 -17.09 -10.88
C LYS A 72 -1.25 -16.73 -9.64
N ALA A 73 -1.80 -17.06 -8.46
CA ALA A 73 -1.15 -16.94 -7.16
C ALA A 73 -0.56 -15.53 -6.91
N ASP A 74 0.66 -15.46 -6.38
CA ASP A 74 1.38 -14.23 -6.01
C ASP A 74 1.66 -13.30 -7.19
N ARG A 75 1.58 -13.81 -8.42
CA ARG A 75 1.77 -13.03 -9.64
C ARG A 75 0.48 -12.44 -10.22
N LYS A 76 -0.70 -12.80 -9.68
CA LYS A 76 -1.99 -12.25 -10.10
C LYS A 76 -2.08 -10.80 -9.66
N LEU A 77 -2.25 -9.87 -10.60
CA LEU A 77 -2.41 -8.45 -10.27
C LEU A 77 -3.80 -8.21 -9.66
N GLN A 78 -3.83 -7.69 -8.44
CA GLN A 78 -5.03 -7.21 -7.77
C GLN A 78 -4.78 -5.81 -7.22
N VAL A 79 -5.71 -4.90 -7.47
CA VAL A 79 -5.61 -3.52 -7.02
C VAL A 79 -6.76 -3.19 -6.09
N ASN A 80 -6.46 -2.83 -4.85
CA ASN A 80 -7.45 -2.37 -3.88
C ASN A 80 -7.16 -0.91 -3.52
N LYS A 81 -8.18 -0.05 -3.54
CA LYS A 81 -8.06 1.31 -3.01
C LYS A 81 -8.11 1.27 -1.49
N TRP A 82 -7.29 2.06 -0.81
CA TRP A 82 -7.31 2.22 0.64
C TRP A 82 -7.01 3.68 0.99
N GLY A 83 -8.07 4.47 1.23
CA GLY A 83 -7.95 5.92 1.36
C GLY A 83 -7.32 6.56 0.11
N SER A 84 -6.22 7.30 0.30
CA SER A 84 -5.43 7.91 -0.77
C SER A 84 -4.40 6.96 -1.41
N TRP A 85 -4.30 5.72 -0.93
CA TRP A 85 -3.33 4.73 -1.37
C TRP A 85 -3.99 3.63 -2.19
N TYR A 86 -3.17 2.88 -2.92
CA TYR A 86 -3.57 1.69 -3.65
C TYR A 86 -2.67 0.53 -3.26
N LEU A 87 -3.27 -0.52 -2.74
CA LEU A 87 -2.61 -1.75 -2.36
C LEU A 87 -2.57 -2.68 -3.58
N PHE A 88 -1.38 -3.15 -3.93
CA PHE A 88 -1.19 -4.11 -5.01
C PHE A 88 -0.90 -5.50 -4.43
N ASN A 89 -1.63 -6.52 -4.91
CA ASN A 89 -1.47 -7.92 -4.56
C ASN A 89 -1.52 -8.20 -3.05
N LYS A 90 -2.62 -7.83 -2.40
CA LYS A 90 -2.90 -8.21 -1.00
C LYS A 90 -2.91 -9.73 -0.88
N SER A 91 -1.81 -10.30 -0.37
CA SER A 91 -1.67 -11.73 -0.13
C SER A 91 -1.81 -12.03 1.35
N LYS A 92 -2.20 -13.27 1.69
CA LYS A 92 -2.15 -13.76 3.08
C LYS A 92 -0.72 -13.79 3.65
N SER A 93 0.28 -13.75 2.78
CA SER A 93 1.70 -13.70 3.16
C SER A 93 2.25 -12.29 2.91
N PRO A 94 2.64 -11.54 3.96
CA PRO A 94 3.19 -10.18 3.82
C PRO A 94 4.40 -10.09 2.90
N SER A 95 5.22 -11.16 2.81
CA SER A 95 6.38 -11.21 1.91
C SER A 95 6.01 -11.26 0.42
N LYS A 96 4.73 -11.52 0.11
CA LYS A 96 4.18 -11.58 -1.25
C LYS A 96 3.32 -10.35 -1.59
N ASP A 97 3.14 -9.44 -0.63
CA ASP A 97 2.47 -8.15 -0.85
C ASP A 97 3.41 -7.22 -1.63
N LEU A 98 2.87 -6.53 -2.64
CA LEU A 98 3.69 -5.57 -3.39
C LEU A 98 3.82 -4.24 -2.65
N GLY A 99 3.01 -3.99 -1.63
CA GLY A 99 2.97 -2.78 -0.83
C GLY A 99 1.89 -1.82 -1.29
N GLN A 100 1.91 -0.64 -0.69
CA GLN A 100 0.93 0.40 -0.92
C GLN A 100 1.53 1.55 -1.70
N TYR A 101 0.77 2.07 -2.66
CA TYR A 101 1.24 3.03 -3.64
C TYR A 101 0.41 4.29 -3.67
N LYS A 102 1.08 5.44 -3.77
CA LYS A 102 0.46 6.69 -4.16
C LYS A 102 1.44 7.50 -5.01
N THR A 103 0.93 8.42 -5.80
CA THR A 103 1.77 9.44 -6.42
C THR A 103 1.66 10.75 -5.66
N THR A 104 2.77 11.47 -5.54
CA THR A 104 2.82 12.81 -4.95
C THR A 104 3.84 13.67 -5.69
N LYS A 105 4.00 14.93 -5.28
CA LYS A 105 5.12 15.80 -5.69
C LYS A 105 6.20 15.77 -4.61
N LYS A 106 7.47 15.76 -5.01
CA LYS A 106 8.63 15.91 -4.12
C LYS A 106 9.62 16.90 -4.74
N LEU A 107 10.25 17.73 -3.92
CA LEU A 107 11.31 18.62 -4.36
C LEU A 107 12.55 17.80 -4.72
N ILE A 108 12.98 17.88 -5.97
CA ILE A 108 14.12 17.16 -6.54
C ILE A 108 14.89 18.15 -7.40
N ASN A 109 16.17 18.39 -7.07
CA ASN A 109 17.04 19.36 -7.76
C ASN A 109 16.34 20.71 -7.99
N GLY A 110 15.79 21.31 -6.94
CA GLY A 110 15.18 22.65 -7.00
C GLY A 110 13.81 22.74 -7.68
N SER A 111 13.19 21.62 -8.10
CA SER A 111 11.84 21.66 -8.68
C SER A 111 10.96 20.50 -8.20
N TYR A 112 9.66 20.74 -8.11
CA TYR A 112 8.71 19.69 -7.71
C TYR A 112 8.51 18.70 -8.85
N LYS A 113 8.92 17.45 -8.62
CA LYS A 113 8.74 16.35 -9.57
C LYS A 113 7.68 15.38 -9.07
N LYS A 114 6.94 14.79 -10.02
CA LYS A 114 6.01 13.70 -9.71
C LYS A 114 6.82 12.46 -9.32
N VAL A 115 6.46 11.84 -8.21
CA VAL A 115 7.10 10.62 -7.70
C VAL A 115 6.03 9.59 -7.34
N LEU A 116 6.37 8.31 -7.49
CA LEU A 116 5.64 7.19 -6.91
C LEU A 116 6.23 6.91 -5.52
N VAL A 117 5.38 6.90 -4.51
CA VAL A 117 5.74 6.50 -3.16
C VAL A 117 5.21 5.10 -2.93
N LYS A 118 6.09 4.20 -2.49
CA LYS A 118 5.75 2.87 -2.00
C LYS A 118 5.94 2.86 -0.48
N TYR A 119 4.88 2.55 0.24
CA TYR A 119 4.95 2.19 1.65
C TYR A 119 4.98 0.67 1.79
N HIS A 120 5.95 0.16 2.55
CA HIS A 120 6.11 -1.27 2.81
C HIS A 120 6.90 -1.51 4.10
N GLY A 121 6.23 -2.03 5.13
CA GLY A 121 6.83 -2.30 6.45
C GLY A 121 6.73 -1.13 7.43
N ILE A 122 7.53 -1.17 8.50
CA ILE A 122 7.49 -0.23 9.64
C ILE A 122 8.12 1.11 9.25
N GLY A 123 7.31 2.08 8.83
CA GLY A 123 7.75 3.48 8.66
C GLY A 123 8.69 3.77 7.49
N THR A 124 8.98 2.78 6.62
CA THR A 124 9.86 2.94 5.46
C THR A 124 9.08 3.34 4.21
N TYR A 125 9.50 4.44 3.59
CA TYR A 125 8.92 4.99 2.37
C TYR A 125 9.96 4.98 1.24
N HIS A 126 9.69 4.19 0.21
CA HIS A 126 10.49 4.21 -1.00
C HIS A 126 9.94 5.24 -1.97
N VAL A 127 10.82 6.09 -2.49
CA VAL A 127 10.46 7.17 -3.41
C VAL A 127 11.07 6.91 -4.77
N PHE A 128 10.21 6.82 -5.77
CA PHE A 128 10.61 6.54 -7.14
C PHE A 128 10.20 7.71 -8.06
N PRO A 129 11.14 8.60 -8.45
CA PRO A 129 10.85 9.61 -9.45
C PRO A 129 10.59 9.03 -10.84
N SER A 130 9.95 9.81 -11.71
CA SER A 130 9.67 9.42 -13.10
C SER A 130 10.90 9.48 -14.02
N HIS A 131 12.02 10.04 -13.55
CA HIS A 131 13.30 10.11 -14.24
C HIS A 131 14.39 9.48 -13.38
N LYS A 132 15.49 9.09 -14.01
CA LYS A 132 16.67 8.61 -13.28
C LYS A 132 17.39 9.79 -12.62
N TYR A 133 17.62 9.66 -11.33
CA TYR A 133 18.46 10.54 -10.53
C TYR A 133 19.41 9.67 -9.74
N GLU A 134 20.71 9.94 -9.76
CA GLU A 134 21.72 9.18 -9.00
C GLU A 134 21.75 9.56 -7.51
N HIS A 135 20.56 9.70 -6.92
CA HIS A 135 20.36 10.02 -5.53
C HIS A 135 19.14 9.26 -4.99
N ARG A 136 19.26 8.71 -3.77
CA ARG A 136 18.20 7.94 -3.14
C ARG A 136 17.32 8.85 -2.28
N TYR A 137 16.08 9.08 -2.74
CA TYR A 137 15.09 9.93 -2.05
C TYR A 137 14.21 9.19 -1.02
N SER A 138 14.42 7.89 -0.87
CA SER A 138 13.70 7.02 0.07
C SER A 138 14.13 7.28 1.51
N TYR A 139 13.20 7.20 2.47
CA TYR A 139 13.42 7.59 3.86
C TYR A 139 12.66 6.67 4.84
N LYS A 140 13.07 6.70 6.11
CA LYS A 140 12.43 6.00 7.24
C LYS A 140 12.01 7.05 8.27
N VAL A 141 10.80 6.93 8.82
CA VAL A 141 10.24 7.92 9.78
C VAL A 141 10.49 7.50 11.23
N LEU A 142 10.71 6.21 11.46
CA LEU A 142 10.97 5.64 12.78
C LEU A 142 12.40 5.10 12.78
N ASP A 143 13.36 5.88 13.24
CA ASP A 143 14.70 5.38 13.60
C ASP A 143 14.81 5.23 15.11
#